data_AF-A0A854E2I5-F1
#
_entry.id   AF-A0A854E2I5-F1
#
_cell.length_a   1.000
_cell.length_b   1.000
_cell.length_c   1.000
_cell.angle_alpha   90.00
_cell.angle_beta   90.00
_cell.angle_gamma   90.00
#
_symmetry.space_group_name_H-M   'P 1'
#
loop_
_entity.id
_entity.type
_entity.pdbx_description
1 polymer ?
#
loop_
_entity_poly.entity_id
_entity_poly.type
_entity_poly.pdbx_seq_one_letter_code
_entity_poly.pdbx_strand_id
1 'polypeptide(L)'
;MMVLTLLLSLAGESRAGGVIECNNCPSPSDAALASGEGLTVVVDFERAELTAFDVEHDPESRKWRAHPTAVPAQIEMAFLRILDATLSAGQAPLMQQSPHERQ
;
A
#
# COMPACT_ATOMS: atom_id res chain seq x y z
N MET A 1 -6.52 51.37 -5.47
CA MET A 1 -6.54 50.06 -6.16
C MET A 1 -5.54 49.17 -5.44
N MET A 2 -5.99 48.37 -4.47
CA MET A 2 -5.12 47.48 -3.67
C MET A 2 -5.17 46.09 -4.30
N VAL A 3 -4.01 45.61 -4.76
CA VAL A 3 -3.85 44.27 -5.32
C VAL A 3 -3.78 43.28 -4.15
N LEU A 4 -4.85 42.52 -3.96
CA LEU A 4 -4.89 41.38 -3.06
C LEU A 4 -4.17 40.23 -3.76
N THR A 5 -2.85 40.11 -3.57
CA THR A 5 -2.10 38.94 -4.03
C THR A 5 -2.49 37.74 -3.19
N LEU A 6 -3.32 36.88 -3.81
CA LEU A 6 -3.78 35.59 -3.33
C LEU A 6 -2.56 34.71 -2.98
N LEU A 7 -2.32 34.50 -1.68
CA LEU A 7 -1.42 33.46 -1.20
C LEU A 7 -2.09 32.11 -1.53
N LEU A 8 -1.86 31.59 -2.74
CA LEU A 8 -2.15 30.19 -3.05
C LEU A 8 -1.21 29.35 -2.18
N SER A 9 -1.72 28.93 -1.03
CA SER A 9 -1.10 27.90 -0.21
C SER A 9 -0.78 26.72 -1.13
N LEU A 10 0.51 26.37 -1.26
CA LEU A 10 0.90 25.04 -1.66
C LEU A 10 0.37 24.10 -0.56
N ALA A 11 -0.89 23.71 -0.67
CA ALA A 11 -1.38 22.55 0.05
C ALA A 11 -0.56 21.39 -0.52
N GLY A 12 0.53 21.03 0.16
CA GLY A 12 1.21 19.78 -0.11
C GLY A 12 0.13 18.71 -0.07
N GLU A 13 0.11 17.86 -1.10
CA GLU A 13 -0.83 16.76 -1.23
C GLU A 13 -0.95 16.09 0.14
N SER A 14 -2.12 16.17 0.77
CA SER A 14 -2.38 15.54 2.07
C SER A 14 -2.42 14.04 1.82
N ARG A 15 -1.23 13.45 1.77
CA ARG A 15 -1.07 12.02 1.65
C ARG A 15 -1.36 11.43 3.01
N ALA A 16 -2.53 10.81 3.12
CA ALA A 16 -2.82 9.90 4.20
C ALA A 16 -2.16 8.56 3.85
N GLY A 17 -1.63 7.86 4.86
CA GLY A 17 -1.10 6.51 4.70
C GLY A 17 -2.08 5.57 3.99
N GLY A 18 -1.60 4.39 3.61
CA GLY A 18 -2.41 3.49 2.79
C GLY A 18 -1.78 2.12 2.60
N VAL A 19 -2.07 1.49 1.47
CA VAL A 19 -1.47 0.21 1.10
C VAL A 19 -0.50 0.44 -0.05
N ILE A 20 0.75 0.02 0.11
CA ILE A 20 1.81 0.15 -0.90
C ILE A 20 2.31 -1.24 -1.25
N GLU A 21 2.39 -1.54 -2.54
CA GLU A 21 3.09 -2.73 -3.03
C GLU A 21 4.61 -2.46 -3.10
N CYS A 22 5.40 -3.35 -2.53
CA CYS A 22 6.86 -3.28 -2.52
C CYS A 22 7.44 -4.70 -2.48
N ASN A 23 7.48 -5.37 -3.62
CA ASN A 23 8.01 -6.73 -3.71
C ASN A 23 9.54 -6.72 -3.55
N ASN A 24 10.08 -7.56 -2.67
CA ASN A 24 11.51 -7.77 -2.48
C ASN A 24 12.33 -6.48 -2.22
N CYS A 25 11.70 -5.45 -1.68
CA CYS A 25 12.41 -4.21 -1.43
C CYS A 25 13.33 -4.31 -0.20
N PRO A 26 14.50 -3.65 -0.23
CA PRO A 26 15.50 -3.79 0.83
C PRO A 26 15.04 -3.23 2.18
N SER A 27 14.06 -2.32 2.17
CA SER A 27 13.57 -1.63 3.36
C SER A 27 12.09 -1.28 3.17
N PRO A 28 11.16 -2.10 3.71
CA PRO A 28 9.73 -1.79 3.70
C PRO A 28 9.41 -0.48 4.42
N SER A 29 10.19 -0.11 5.45
CA SER A 29 10.04 1.18 6.12
C SER A 29 10.33 2.36 5.19
N ASP A 30 11.34 2.27 4.33
CA ASP A 30 11.64 3.35 3.38
C ASP A 30 10.54 3.48 2.32
N ALA A 31 9.95 2.36 1.90
CA ALA A 31 8.78 2.37 1.02
C ALA A 31 7.56 3.02 1.70
N ALA A 32 7.36 2.76 2.99
CA ALA A 32 6.29 3.39 3.75
C ALA A 32 6.45 4.90 3.87
N LEU A 33 7.67 5.46 3.95
CA LEU A 33 7.88 6.90 4.04
C LEU A 33 7.33 7.70 2.84
N ALA A 34 7.08 7.04 1.69
CA ALA A 34 6.52 7.68 0.50
C ALA A 34 4.97 7.85 0.56
N SER A 35 4.30 7.20 1.51
CA SER A 35 2.83 7.11 1.61
C SER A 35 2.16 8.35 2.19
N GLY A 36 2.91 9.19 2.92
CA GLY A 36 2.36 10.27 3.74
C GLY A 36 2.04 9.87 5.17
N GLU A 37 1.40 10.75 5.92
CA GLU A 37 1.19 10.60 7.36
C GLU A 37 0.09 9.56 7.68
N GLY A 38 0.32 8.75 8.70
CA GLY A 38 -0.59 7.74 9.23
C GLY A 38 -0.23 6.31 8.85
N LEU A 39 -1.15 5.39 9.16
CA LEU A 39 -0.96 3.95 8.98
C LEU A 39 -0.70 3.60 7.51
N THR A 40 0.41 2.92 7.27
CA THR A 40 0.83 2.41 5.97
C THR A 40 1.14 0.93 6.05
N VAL A 41 0.46 0.13 5.23
CA VAL A 41 0.70 -1.29 5.06
C VAL A 41 1.51 -1.51 3.78
N VAL A 42 2.65 -2.17 3.90
CA VAL A 42 3.49 -2.55 2.77
C VAL A 42 3.28 -4.03 2.47
N VAL A 43 2.94 -4.33 1.23
CA VAL A 43 2.63 -5.67 0.73
C VAL A 43 3.77 -6.16 -0.14
N ASP A 44 4.31 -7.33 0.19
CA ASP A 44 5.24 -8.09 -0.65
C ASP A 44 4.53 -9.35 -1.15
N PHE A 45 4.05 -9.32 -2.39
CA PHE A 45 3.36 -10.46 -3.00
C PHE A 45 4.32 -11.59 -3.39
N GLU A 46 5.59 -11.27 -3.69
CA GLU A 46 6.58 -12.28 -4.06
C GLU A 46 6.97 -13.14 -2.85
N ARG A 47 6.97 -12.56 -1.65
CA ARG A 47 7.24 -13.27 -0.39
C ARG A 47 5.99 -13.63 0.41
N ALA A 48 4.80 -13.20 -0.06
CA ALA A 48 3.53 -13.34 0.64
C ALA A 48 3.56 -12.73 2.07
N GLU A 49 4.12 -11.53 2.21
CA GLU A 49 4.31 -10.84 3.48
C GLU A 49 3.55 -9.51 3.56
N LEU A 50 3.07 -9.19 4.76
CA LEU A 50 2.55 -7.87 5.12
C LEU A 50 3.39 -7.27 6.24
N THR A 51 3.73 -5.99 6.10
CA THR A 51 4.31 -5.18 7.17
C THR A 51 3.52 -3.89 7.32
N ALA A 52 3.49 -3.30 8.51
CA ALA A 52 2.78 -2.06 8.75
C ALA A 52 3.65 -1.07 9.53
N PHE A 53 3.47 0.21 9.20
CA PHE A 53 4.16 1.32 9.81
C PHE A 53 3.18 2.44 10.09
N ASP A 54 3.33 3.10 11.23
CA ASP A 54 2.71 4.41 11.46
C ASP A 54 3.70 5.49 11.01
N VAL A 55 3.35 6.23 9.98
CA VAL A 55 4.24 7.21 9.36
C VAL A 55 3.94 8.59 9.91
N GLU A 56 4.95 9.23 10.49
CA GLU A 56 4.80 10.55 11.10
C GLU A 56 5.84 11.52 10.56
N HIS A 57 5.46 12.79 10.42
CA HIS A 57 6.42 13.85 10.12
C HIS A 57 6.84 14.53 11.44
N ASP A 58 8.09 14.28 11.85
CA ASP A 58 8.67 14.89 13.04
C ASP A 58 8.87 16.40 12.80
N PRO A 59 8.12 17.29 13.49
CA PRO A 59 8.14 18.71 13.21
C PRO A 59 9.45 19.38 13.66
N GLU A 60 10.15 18.81 14.65
CA GLU A 60 11.40 19.36 15.15
C GLU A 60 12.56 19.04 14.21
N SER A 61 12.67 17.78 13.77
CA SER A 61 13.74 17.35 12.87
C SER A 61 13.43 17.52 11.38
N ARG A 62 12.17 17.83 11.03
CA ARG A 62 11.63 17.88 9.64
C ARG A 62 11.90 16.60 8.86
N LYS A 63 11.89 15.46 9.55
CA LYS A 63 12.14 14.15 8.96
C LYS A 63 10.89 13.30 9.09
N TRP A 64 10.62 12.53 8.04
CA TRP A 64 9.64 11.47 8.10
C TRP A 64 10.20 10.28 8.87
N ARG A 65 9.34 9.63 9.66
CA ARG A 65 9.64 8.40 10.39
C ARG A 65 8.54 7.39 10.13
N ALA A 66 8.94 6.13 9.97
CA ALA A 66 8.04 5.00 9.84
C ALA A 66 8.21 4.12 11.07
N HIS A 67 7.25 4.16 11.99
CA HIS A 67 7.27 3.40 13.23
C HIS A 67 6.65 2.03 12.99
N PRO A 68 7.37 0.91 13.15
CA PRO A 68 6.79 -0.41 12.97
C PRO A 68 5.58 -0.61 13.89
N THR A 69 4.48 -1.08 13.33
CA THR A 69 3.25 -1.37 14.05
C THR A 69 2.65 -2.70 13.61
N ALA A 70 1.71 -3.22 14.39
CA ALA A 70 1.00 -4.43 14.00
C ALA A 70 0.11 -4.15 12.77
N VAL A 71 0.08 -5.11 11.84
CA VAL A 71 -0.88 -5.07 10.74
C VAL A 71 -2.29 -5.16 11.34
N PRO A 72 -3.24 -4.28 10.96
CA PRO A 72 -4.61 -4.40 11.43
C PRO A 72 -5.22 -5.74 11.03
N ALA A 73 -5.86 -6.42 12.00
CA ALA A 73 -6.36 -7.78 11.81
C ALA A 73 -7.29 -7.93 10.60
N GLN A 74 -8.12 -6.93 10.30
CA GLN A 74 -9.01 -6.98 9.14
C GLN A 74 -8.25 -6.95 7.80
N ILE A 75 -7.09 -6.30 7.74
CA ILE A 75 -6.23 -6.24 6.55
C ILE A 75 -5.49 -7.57 6.40
N GLU A 76 -4.93 -8.09 7.49
CA GLU A 76 -4.28 -9.40 7.51
C GLU A 76 -5.24 -10.51 7.05
N MET A 77 -6.45 -10.54 7.61
CA MET A 77 -7.48 -11.51 7.21
C MET A 77 -7.96 -11.32 5.76
N ALA A 78 -7.93 -10.10 5.22
CA ALA A 78 -8.23 -9.87 3.81
C ALA A 78 -7.12 -10.41 2.91
N PHE A 79 -5.87 -10.16 3.26
CA PHE A 79 -4.70 -10.65 2.53
C PHE A 79 -4.62 -12.17 2.51
N LEU A 80 -4.81 -12.83 3.66
CA LEU A 80 -4.83 -14.30 3.72
C LEU A 80 -5.91 -14.90 2.83
N ARG A 81 -7.10 -14.28 2.76
CA ARG A 81 -8.18 -14.71 1.84
C ARG A 81 -7.79 -14.54 0.37
N ILE A 82 -7.10 -13.45 0.03
CA ILE A 82 -6.63 -13.22 -1.34
C ILE A 82 -5.57 -14.27 -1.71
N LEU A 83 -4.61 -14.55 -0.82
CA LEU A 83 -3.59 -15.57 -1.05
C LEU A 83 -4.21 -16.97 -1.22
N ASP A 84 -5.16 -17.35 -0.38
CA ASP A 84 -5.87 -18.63 -0.49
C ASP A 84 -6.59 -18.77 -1.84
N ALA A 85 -7.25 -17.70 -2.29
CA ALA A 85 -7.95 -17.67 -3.57
C ALA A 85 -6.99 -17.76 -4.78
N THR A 86 -5.85 -17.07 -4.74
CA THR A 86 -4.87 -17.08 -5.86
C THR A 86 -4.14 -18.42 -5.95
N LEU A 87 -3.79 -19.02 -4.82
CA LEU A 87 -3.19 -20.36 -4.77
C LEU A 87 -4.16 -21.43 -5.31
N SER A 88 -5.44 -21.34 -4.91
CA SER A 88 -6.49 -22.23 -5.40
C SER A 88 -6.75 -22.07 -6.91
N ALA A 89 -6.72 -20.84 -7.43
CA ALA A 89 -6.89 -20.58 -8.86
C ALA A 89 -5.73 -21.13 -9.71
N GLY A 90 -4.49 -21.11 -9.20
CA GLY A 90 -3.34 -21.73 -9.87
C GLY A 90 -3.41 -23.26 -9.95
N GLN A 91 -4.29 -23.89 -9.17
CA GLN A 91 -4.50 -25.34 -9.14
C GLN A 91 -5.73 -25.79 -9.94
N ALA A 92 -6.54 -24.84 -10.43
CA ALA A 92 -7.67 -25.17 -11.29
C ALA A 92 -7.14 -25.74 -12.62
N PRO A 93 -7.65 -26.90 -13.08
CA PRO A 93 -7.34 -27.39 -14.41
C PRO A 93 -7.63 -26.31 -15.44
N LEU A 94 -6.70 -26.08 -16.36
CA LEU A 94 -6.88 -25.21 -17.52
C LEU A 94 -8.13 -25.74 -18.25
N MET A 95 -9.28 -25.12 -18.00
CA MET A 95 -10.52 -25.47 -18.68
C MET A 95 -10.27 -25.20 -20.16
N GLN A 96 -10.05 -26.27 -20.92
CA GLN A 96 -9.97 -26.22 -22.37
C GLN A 96 -11.24 -25.54 -22.85
N GLN A 97 -11.09 -24.33 -23.39
CA GLN A 97 -12.15 -23.61 -24.06
C GLN A 97 -12.81 -24.58 -25.06
N SER A 98 -14.06 -24.95 -24.80
CA SER A 98 -14.77 -25.91 -25.65
C SER A 98 -14.95 -25.30 -27.05
N PRO A 99 -14.72 -26.05 -28.15
CA PRO A 99 -14.71 -25.50 -29.52
C PRO A 99 -16.05 -24.93 -30.04
N HIS A 100 -17.09 -24.86 -29.22
CA HIS A 100 -18.46 -24.61 -29.66
C HIS A 100 -18.85 -23.13 -29.84
N GLU A 101 -17.95 -22.17 -29.60
CA GLU A 101 -18.22 -20.73 -29.84
C GLU A 101 -17.88 -20.23 -31.27
N ARG A 102 -17.70 -21.14 -32.24
CA ARG A 102 -17.58 -20.75 -33.66
C ARG A 102 -18.65 -21.40 -34.53
N GLN A 103 -19.92 -21.03 -34.29
CA GLN A 103 -20.99 -21.17 -35.28
C GLN A 103 -21.82 -19.90 -35.34
#